data_AF-A0A3N5QE86-F1
#
_entry.id   AF-A0A3N5QE86-F1
#
_cell.length_a   1.000
_cell.length_b   1.000
_cell.length_c   1.000
_cell.angle_alpha   90.00
_cell.angle_beta   90.00
_cell.angle_gamma   90.00
#
_symmetry.space_group_name_H-M   'P 1'
#
loop_
_entity.id
_entity.type
_entity.pdbx_description
1 polymer ?
#
loop_
_entity_poly.entity_id
_entity_poly.type
_entity_poly.pdbx_seq_one_letter_code
_entity_poly.pdbx_strand_id
1 'polypeptide(L)'
;MKTALLHKAEKLYFVLVAILFFFLVTDSFGQNQKVSDLAKNKFALENLEMGIKSENEGVRESAIYFAGQYRFIDTEDALIEQLKVEKESDIRVLIGLALYRMDSEKGMNELQKLALKDENPRVRRMSSAIYSEYLVNNSNRTADVQK
;
A
#
# COMPACT_ATOMS: atom_id res chain seq x y z
N MET A 1 9.07 -65.44 16.64
CA MET A 1 9.55 -64.21 17.31
C MET A 1 10.07 -63.15 16.32
N LYS A 2 10.89 -63.51 15.32
CA LYS A 2 11.43 -62.56 14.31
C LYS A 2 10.37 -61.85 13.46
N THR A 3 9.30 -62.54 13.04
CA THR A 3 8.23 -61.98 12.19
C THR A 3 7.38 -60.91 12.90
N ALA A 4 7.13 -61.08 14.19
CA ALA A 4 6.39 -60.10 15.00
C ALA A 4 7.20 -58.81 15.26
N LEU A 5 8.53 -58.93 15.38
CA LEU A 5 9.43 -57.78 15.54
C LEU A 5 9.56 -56.97 14.25
N LEU A 6 9.65 -57.65 13.09
CA LEU A 6 9.62 -57.03 11.76
C LEU A 6 8.32 -56.26 11.51
N HIS A 7 7.17 -56.86 11.81
CA HIS A 7 5.88 -56.22 11.64
C HIS A 7 5.68 -55.00 12.57
N LYS A 8 6.30 -55.01 13.76
CA LYS A 8 6.30 -53.87 14.68
C LYS A 8 7.19 -52.72 14.16
N ALA A 9 8.32 -53.04 13.55
CA ALA A 9 9.22 -52.05 12.94
C ALA A 9 8.60 -51.39 11.71
N GLU A 10 7.90 -52.14 10.86
CA GLU A 10 7.16 -51.60 9.72
C GLU A 10 6.07 -50.61 10.17
N LYS A 11 5.26 -50.98 11.17
CA LYS A 11 4.25 -50.07 11.74
C LYS A 11 4.89 -48.80 12.32
N LEU A 12 6.03 -48.92 13.00
CA LEU A 12 6.74 -47.78 13.56
C LEU A 12 7.25 -46.84 12.46
N TYR A 13 7.78 -47.42 11.37
CA TYR A 13 8.22 -46.67 10.20
C TYR A 13 7.06 -45.94 9.53
N PHE A 14 5.92 -46.60 9.30
CA PHE A 14 4.73 -45.96 8.74
C PHE A 14 4.20 -44.81 9.61
N VAL A 15 4.21 -44.97 10.94
CA VAL A 15 3.84 -43.90 11.88
C VAL A 15 4.81 -42.72 11.79
N LEU A 16 6.11 -42.98 11.75
CA LEU A 16 7.13 -41.93 11.62
C LEU A 16 7.01 -41.17 10.29
N VAL A 17 6.77 -41.88 9.19
CA VAL A 17 6.55 -41.27 7.87
C VAL A 17 5.26 -40.43 7.87
N ALA A 18 4.18 -40.91 8.49
CA ALA A 18 2.93 -40.16 8.58
C ALA A 18 3.08 -38.87 9.42
N ILE A 19 3.83 -38.93 10.53
CA ILE A 19 4.14 -37.75 11.35
C ILE A 19 4.98 -36.76 10.55
N LEU A 20 6.01 -37.23 9.84
CA LEU A 20 6.85 -36.39 8.99
C LEU A 20 6.01 -35.72 7.88
N PHE A 21 5.09 -36.46 7.27
CA PHE A 21 4.17 -35.93 6.27
C PHE A 21 3.25 -34.85 6.85
N PHE A 22 2.78 -35.03 8.09
CA PHE A 22 1.95 -34.05 8.78
C PHE A 22 2.70 -32.74 9.07
N PHE A 23 4.00 -32.82 9.38
CA PHE A 23 4.86 -31.63 9.56
C PHE A 23 5.25 -30.95 8.25
N LEU A 24 5.25 -31.67 7.12
CA LEU A 24 5.55 -31.10 5.79
C LEU A 24 4.34 -30.42 5.13
N VAL A 25 3.11 -30.66 5.61
CA VAL A 25 1.88 -30.04 5.07
C VAL A 25 1.58 -28.68 5.69
N THR A 26 2.43 -28.15 6.59
CA THR A 26 2.21 -26.82 7.18
C THR A 26 2.58 -25.64 6.29
N ASP A 27 2.80 -25.86 4.99
CA ASP A 27 3.07 -24.76 4.07
C ASP A 27 1.84 -23.88 3.85
N SER A 28 1.93 -22.69 4.48
CA SER A 28 1.51 -21.42 3.90
C SER A 28 0.01 -21.22 3.67
N PHE A 29 -0.76 -21.23 4.76
CA PHE A 29 -1.90 -20.31 4.83
C PHE A 29 -1.35 -18.88 4.92
N GLY A 30 -1.06 -18.30 3.77
CA GLY A 30 -0.86 -16.86 3.66
C GLY A 30 -2.06 -16.17 4.33
N GLN A 31 -1.77 -15.28 5.27
CA GLN A 31 -2.78 -14.54 6.00
C GLN A 31 -3.55 -13.67 4.99
N ASN A 32 -4.62 -14.20 4.41
CA ASN A 32 -5.54 -13.48 3.53
C ASN A 32 -6.42 -12.54 4.37
N GLN A 33 -5.80 -11.64 5.15
CA GLN A 33 -6.53 -10.52 5.73
C GLN A 33 -6.88 -9.56 4.61
N LYS A 34 -8.11 -9.05 4.60
CA LYS A 34 -8.48 -8.04 3.62
C LYS A 34 -7.65 -6.79 3.92
N VAL A 35 -7.20 -6.06 2.90
CA VAL A 35 -6.48 -4.77 3.09
C VAL A 35 -7.29 -3.80 3.96
N SER A 36 -8.63 -3.89 3.92
CA SER A 36 -9.53 -3.15 4.80
C SER A 36 -9.34 -3.42 6.29
N ASP A 37 -8.82 -4.60 6.65
CA ASP A 37 -8.55 -4.98 8.05
C ASP A 37 -7.23 -4.35 8.52
N LEU A 38 -6.28 -4.15 7.60
CA LEU A 38 -5.02 -3.44 7.86
C LEU A 38 -5.26 -1.93 8.06
N ALA A 39 -6.14 -1.32 7.27
CA ALA A 39 -6.54 0.08 7.47
C ALA A 39 -7.19 0.34 8.83
N LYS A 40 -7.87 -0.67 9.41
CA LYS A 40 -8.46 -0.59 10.75
C LYS A 40 -7.46 -0.87 11.87
N ASN A 41 -6.27 -1.37 11.54
CA ASN A 41 -5.22 -1.59 12.52
C ASN A 41 -4.53 -0.25 12.83
N LYS A 42 -4.82 0.29 14.01
CA LYS A 42 -4.26 1.55 14.49
C LYS A 42 -2.73 1.63 14.34
N PHE A 43 -2.01 0.57 14.70
CA PHE A 43 -0.54 0.56 14.60
C PHE A 43 -0.05 0.54 13.16
N ALA A 44 -0.78 -0.11 12.25
CA ALA A 44 -0.43 -0.10 10.83
C ALA A 44 -0.59 1.31 10.24
N LEU A 45 -1.66 2.02 10.60
CA LEU A 45 -1.89 3.40 10.20
C LEU A 45 -0.80 4.32 10.77
N GLU A 46 -0.54 4.26 12.09
CA GLU A 46 0.49 5.08 12.75
C GLU A 46 1.88 4.83 12.16
N ASN A 47 2.23 3.57 11.88
CA ASN A 47 3.51 3.22 11.24
C ASN A 47 3.60 3.76 9.82
N LEU A 48 2.50 3.75 9.06
CA LEU A 48 2.46 4.28 7.71
C LEU A 48 2.62 5.80 7.71
N GLU A 49 1.94 6.50 8.63
CA GLU A 49 2.09 7.95 8.82
C GLU A 49 3.52 8.34 9.23
N MET A 50 4.12 7.59 10.17
CA MET A 50 5.53 7.77 10.53
C MET A 50 6.45 7.50 9.34
N GLY A 51 6.14 6.49 8.53
CA GLY A 51 6.87 6.17 7.32
C GLY A 51 6.85 7.33 6.32
N ILE A 52 5.68 7.92 6.05
CA ILE A 52 5.51 9.07 5.15
C ILE A 52 6.37 10.26 5.58
N LYS A 53 6.58 10.44 6.88
CA LYS A 53 7.39 11.54 7.44
C LYS A 53 8.83 11.12 7.78
N SER A 54 9.26 9.93 7.35
CA SER A 54 10.57 9.40 7.69
C SER A 54 11.68 10.22 7.06
N GLU A 55 12.78 10.45 7.78
CA GLU A 55 14.01 11.03 7.22
C GLU A 55 14.68 10.10 6.20
N ASN A 56 14.44 8.78 6.30
CA ASN A 56 14.94 7.82 5.33
C ASN A 56 14.09 7.89 4.06
N GLU A 57 14.70 8.33 2.96
CA GLU A 57 14.06 8.49 1.66
C GLU A 57 13.35 7.23 1.17
N GLY A 58 14.00 6.06 1.23
CA GLY A 58 13.42 4.81 0.75
C GLY A 58 12.23 4.33 1.59
N VAL A 59 12.26 4.54 2.91
CA VAL A 59 11.11 4.28 3.80
C VAL A 59 9.97 5.22 3.47
N ARG A 60 10.27 6.50 3.28
CA ARG A 60 9.31 7.53 2.92
C ARG A 60 8.63 7.25 1.59
N GLU A 61 9.40 6.99 0.54
CA GLU A 61 8.91 6.63 -0.78
C GLU A 61 7.99 5.40 -0.72
N SER A 62 8.44 4.34 -0.03
CA SER A 62 7.66 3.10 0.12
C SER A 62 6.34 3.34 0.86
N ALA A 63 6.36 4.13 1.93
CA ALA A 63 5.16 4.45 2.71
C ALA A 63 4.15 5.25 1.89
N ILE A 64 4.61 6.27 1.14
CA ILE A 64 3.76 7.06 0.25
C ILE A 64 3.14 6.18 -0.84
N TYR A 65 3.95 5.30 -1.46
CA TYR A 65 3.47 4.36 -2.46
C TYR A 65 2.36 3.46 -1.90
N PHE A 66 2.58 2.85 -0.73
CA PHE A 66 1.59 1.97 -0.12
C PHE A 66 0.31 2.69 0.30
N ALA A 67 0.43 3.92 0.85
CA ALA A 67 -0.72 4.74 1.18
C ALA A 67 -1.65 4.96 -0.04
N GLY A 68 -1.06 5.33 -1.19
CA GLY A 68 -1.80 5.50 -2.43
C GLY A 68 -2.30 4.20 -3.06
N GLN A 69 -1.46 3.17 -3.12
CA GLN A 69 -1.78 1.86 -3.71
C GLN A 69 -2.96 1.18 -3.02
N TYR A 70 -3.02 1.26 -1.69
CA TYR A 70 -4.05 0.63 -0.88
C TYR A 70 -5.14 1.60 -0.43
N ARG A 71 -5.06 2.87 -0.84
CA ARG A 71 -6.04 3.92 -0.56
C ARG A 71 -6.29 4.10 0.94
N PHE A 72 -5.23 4.27 1.72
CA PHE A 72 -5.33 4.60 3.15
C PHE A 72 -5.77 6.05 3.35
N ILE A 73 -7.06 6.33 3.16
CA ILE A 73 -7.66 7.69 3.15
C ILE A 73 -7.25 8.50 4.39
N ASP A 74 -7.14 7.85 5.55
CA ASP A 74 -6.77 8.51 6.81
C ASP A 74 -5.35 9.12 6.80
N THR A 75 -4.49 8.74 5.84
CA THR A 75 -3.14 9.33 5.67
C THR A 75 -3.11 10.62 4.84
N GLU A 76 -4.26 11.12 4.37
CA GLU A 76 -4.37 12.33 3.53
C GLU A 76 -3.59 13.51 4.11
N ASP A 77 -3.78 13.82 5.39
CA ASP A 77 -3.14 14.98 6.02
C ASP A 77 -1.62 14.78 6.12
N ALA A 78 -1.15 13.57 6.45
CA ALA A 78 0.28 13.25 6.49
C ALA A 78 0.96 13.40 5.11
N LEU A 79 0.28 12.99 4.04
CA LEU A 79 0.74 13.16 2.66
C LEU A 79 0.82 14.64 2.27
N ILE A 80 -0.21 15.43 2.61
CA ILE A 80 -0.24 16.88 2.33
C ILE A 80 0.84 17.63 3.12
N GLU A 81 1.06 17.27 4.38
CA GLU A 81 2.15 17.84 5.18
C GLU A 81 3.51 17.52 4.58
N GLN A 82 3.75 16.26 4.20
CA GLN A 82 5.01 15.86 3.58
C GLN A 82 5.22 16.55 2.24
N LEU A 83 4.19 16.72 1.40
CA LEU A 83 4.28 17.41 0.11
C LEU A 83 4.86 18.83 0.23
N LYS A 84 4.54 19.53 1.32
CA LYS A 84 4.96 20.92 1.56
C LYS A 84 6.44 21.05 1.92
N VAL A 85 7.04 19.99 2.46
CA VAL A 85 8.44 19.99 2.92
C VAL A 85 9.37 19.13 2.05
N GLU A 86 8.79 18.30 1.17
CA GLU A 86 9.54 17.36 0.34
C GLU A 86 10.43 18.05 -0.71
N LYS A 87 11.71 17.71 -0.68
CA LYS A 87 12.73 18.28 -1.57
C LYS A 87 12.89 17.46 -2.84
N GLU A 88 12.68 16.14 -2.75
CA GLU A 88 12.87 15.25 -3.88
C GLU A 88 11.69 15.34 -4.85
N SER A 89 12.01 15.76 -6.07
CA SER A 89 10.99 16.06 -7.09
C SER A 89 10.18 14.83 -7.51
N ASP A 90 10.80 13.64 -7.49
CA ASP A 90 10.11 12.38 -7.77
C ASP A 90 9.13 12.01 -6.65
N ILE A 91 9.52 12.23 -5.39
CA ILE A 91 8.64 11.98 -4.24
C ILE A 91 7.46 12.96 -4.22
N ARG A 92 7.66 14.24 -4.57
CA ARG A 92 6.52 15.18 -4.72
C ARG A 92 5.48 14.69 -5.73
N VAL A 93 5.93 14.16 -6.87
CA VAL A 93 5.03 13.57 -7.89
C VAL A 93 4.35 12.32 -7.36
N LEU A 94 5.09 11.45 -6.64
CA LEU A 94 4.54 10.24 -6.04
C LEU A 94 3.45 10.56 -5.01
N ILE A 95 3.64 11.56 -4.15
CA ILE A 95 2.62 12.03 -3.21
C ILE A 95 1.37 12.48 -3.96
N GLY A 96 1.53 13.24 -5.04
CA GLY A 96 0.42 13.65 -5.89
C GLY A 96 -0.37 12.49 -6.48
N LEU A 97 0.32 11.45 -6.95
CA LEU A 97 -0.31 10.22 -7.45
C LEU A 97 -1.04 9.45 -6.34
N ALA A 98 -0.48 9.41 -5.13
CA ALA A 98 -1.12 8.77 -3.99
C ALA A 98 -2.44 9.47 -3.62
N LEU A 99 -2.41 10.81 -3.49
CA LEU A 99 -3.59 11.63 -3.22
C LEU A 99 -4.66 11.49 -4.31
N TYR A 100 -4.25 11.41 -5.58
CA TYR A 100 -5.15 11.17 -6.70
C TYR A 100 -5.87 9.81 -6.59
N ARG A 101 -5.15 8.73 -6.29
CA ARG A 101 -5.74 7.39 -6.09
C ARG A 101 -6.73 7.33 -4.93
N MET A 102 -6.54 8.20 -3.94
CA MET A 102 -7.41 8.35 -2.79
C MET A 102 -8.64 9.22 -3.06
N ASP A 103 -8.76 9.81 -4.26
CA ASP A 103 -9.83 10.76 -4.61
C ASP A 103 -9.84 11.99 -3.68
N SER A 104 -8.64 12.42 -3.25
CA SER A 104 -8.45 13.50 -2.27
C SER A 104 -8.65 14.88 -2.92
N GLU A 105 -9.79 15.51 -2.67
CA GLU A 105 -10.05 16.88 -3.14
C GLU A 105 -9.03 17.88 -2.58
N LYS A 106 -8.68 17.77 -1.29
CA LYS A 106 -7.66 18.63 -0.67
C LYS A 106 -6.30 18.47 -1.35
N GLY A 107 -5.89 17.22 -1.59
CA GLY A 107 -4.64 16.91 -2.26
C GLY A 107 -4.59 17.44 -3.70
N MET A 108 -5.72 17.39 -4.42
CA MET A 108 -5.82 17.96 -5.77
C MET A 108 -5.70 19.48 -5.76
N ASN A 109 -6.22 20.16 -4.74
CA ASN A 109 -6.03 21.60 -4.57
C ASN A 109 -4.56 21.97 -4.31
N GLU A 110 -3.81 21.15 -3.56
CA GLU A 110 -2.35 21.35 -3.42
C GLU A 110 -1.61 21.11 -4.73
N LEU A 111 -1.98 20.07 -5.49
CA LEU A 111 -1.41 19.78 -6.81
C LEU A 111 -1.65 20.89 -7.83
N GLN A 112 -2.82 21.55 -7.79
CA GLN A 112 -3.06 22.73 -8.61
C GLN A 112 -2.06 23.86 -8.29
N LYS A 113 -1.74 24.09 -7.01
CA LYS A 113 -0.73 25.09 -6.62
C LYS A 113 0.66 24.71 -7.11
N LEU A 114 1.05 23.44 -6.97
CA LEU A 114 2.33 22.92 -7.47
C LEU A 114 2.43 23.08 -8.99
N ALA A 115 1.37 22.78 -9.74
CA ALA A 115 1.32 22.94 -11.19
C ALA A 115 1.69 24.37 -11.65
N LEU A 116 1.30 25.38 -10.85
CA LEU A 116 1.54 26.78 -11.16
C LEU A 116 2.89 27.31 -10.66
N LYS A 117 3.38 26.80 -9.52
CA LYS A 117 4.44 27.47 -8.75
C LYS A 117 5.63 26.61 -8.35
N ASP A 118 5.59 25.29 -8.52
CA ASP A 118 6.74 24.44 -8.16
C ASP A 118 7.97 24.86 -8.96
N GLU A 119 9.14 24.90 -8.33
CA GLU A 119 10.39 25.28 -8.98
C GLU A 119 10.79 24.29 -10.09
N ASN A 120 10.48 23.01 -9.90
CA ASN A 120 10.86 21.94 -10.81
C ASN A 120 9.84 21.84 -11.96
N PRO A 121 10.25 22.06 -13.24
CA PRO A 121 9.33 21.99 -14.37
C PRO A 121 8.67 20.63 -14.59
N ARG A 122 9.33 19.53 -14.16
CA ARG A 122 8.74 18.19 -14.21
C ARG A 122 7.59 18.07 -13.22
N VAL A 123 7.76 18.55 -11.99
CA VAL A 123 6.69 18.54 -10.98
C VAL A 123 5.51 19.36 -11.48
N ARG A 124 5.74 20.58 -12.00
CA ARG A 124 4.65 21.40 -12.57
C ARG A 124 3.82 20.66 -13.63
N ARG A 125 4.50 20.04 -14.61
CA ARG A 125 3.83 19.29 -15.69
C ARG A 125 3.06 18.09 -15.16
N MET A 126 3.67 17.30 -14.27
CA MET A 126 3.03 16.11 -13.71
C MET A 126 1.84 16.47 -12.82
N SER A 127 1.97 17.46 -11.95
CA SER A 127 0.87 17.94 -11.10
C SER A 127 -0.30 18.46 -11.94
N SER A 128 -0.01 19.18 -13.04
CA SER A 128 -1.05 19.62 -13.98
C SER A 128 -1.77 18.43 -14.62
N ALA A 129 -1.03 17.43 -15.10
CA ALA A 129 -1.62 16.25 -15.75
C ALA A 129 -2.50 15.44 -14.79
N ILE A 130 -2.03 15.20 -13.56
CA ILE A 130 -2.77 14.49 -12.53
C ILE A 130 -4.06 15.26 -12.16
N TYR A 131 -3.97 16.58 -11.98
CA TYR A 131 -5.13 17.41 -11.66
C TYR A 131 -6.17 17.41 -12.81
N SER A 132 -5.72 17.52 -14.06
CA SER A 132 -6.61 17.44 -15.22
C SER A 132 -7.34 16.11 -15.30
N GLU A 133 -6.63 14.99 -15.07
CA GLU A 133 -7.22 13.66 -15.04
C GLU A 133 -8.28 13.52 -13.94
N TYR A 134 -8.02 14.06 -12.75
CA TYR A 134 -9.00 14.12 -11.66
C TYR A 134 -10.29 14.85 -12.05
N LEU A 135 -10.18 15.99 -12.73
CA LEU A 135 -11.36 16.75 -13.20
C LEU A 135 -12.17 15.96 -14.23
N VAL A 136 -11.51 15.31 -15.18
CA VAL A 136 -12.17 14.47 -16.19
C VAL A 136 -12.93 13.33 -15.52
N ASN A 137 -12.28 12.61 -14.60
CA ASN A 137 -12.91 11.48 -13.92
C ASN A 137 -14.08 11.91 -13.04
N ASN A 138 -14.00 13.05 -12.37
CA ASN A 138 -15.14 13.58 -11.60
C ASN A 138 -16.27 14.09 -12.50
N SER A 139 -15.97 14.70 -13.64
CA SER A 139 -16.98 15.10 -14.61
C SER A 139 -17.75 13.89 -15.18
N ASN A 140 -17.06 12.77 -15.43
CA ASN A 140 -17.71 11.56 -15.92
C ASN A 140 -18.63 10.94 -14.86
N ARG A 141 -18.19 10.91 -13.60
CA ARG A 141 -18.99 10.39 -12.47
C ARG A 141 -20.27 11.18 -12.25
N THR A 142 -20.24 12.51 -12.39
CA THR A 142 -21.45 13.33 -12.24
C THR A 142 -22.42 13.18 -13.41
N ALA A 143 -21.92 12.94 -14.63
CA ALA A 143 -22.75 12.70 -15.80
C ALA A 143 -23.49 11.35 -15.76
N ASP A 144 -22.87 10.30 -15.20
CA ASP A 144 -23.50 8.98 -15.08
C ASP A 144 -24.58 8.92 -13.99
N VAL A 145 -24.49 9.75 -12.95
CA VAL A 145 -25.50 9.81 -11.86
C VAL A 145 -26.79 10.53 -12.31
N GLN A 146 -26.76 11.27 -13.40
CA GLN A 146 -27.90 12.04 -13.92
C GLN A 146 -28.70 11.33 -15.03
N LYS A 147 -28.32 10.11 -15.41
CA LYS A 147 -29.04 9.24 -16.36
C LYS A 147 -29.89 8.22 -15.63
#